data_AF-A0A2R7T3X6-F1
#
_entry.id   AF-A0A2R7T3X6-F1
#
_cell.length_a   1.000
_cell.length_b   1.000
_cell.length_c   1.000
_cell.angle_alpha   90.00
_cell.angle_beta   90.00
_cell.angle_gamma   90.00
#
_symmetry.space_group_name_H-M   'P 1'
#
loop_
_entity.id
_entity.type
_entity.pdbx_description
1 polymer ?
#
loop_
_entity_poly.entity_id
_entity_poly.type
_entity_poly.pdbx_seq_one_letter_code
_entity_poly.pdbx_strand_id
1 'polypeptide(L)'
;MKHIAATLLLLASLAAHGQEAKVSKEREALRRAQTALRAAQEQQSTLQADKAKAEAQAAASLKDTASARAQVASGAARLKAREADLETLRLKLQATEAALQQAEARAVEREQTLQRQLLAERQDSAERRQANLVLTKLLEHSTQSLADAEARNHKLHAIGQDLVQRLAGRSPLDTALQQDPVLGLTAVRFEDQAESLRAAMDALKSKP
;
A
#
# COMPACT_ATOMS: atom_id res chain seq x y z
N MET A 1 -150.71 37.02 16.49
CA MET A 1 -149.29 37.46 16.49
C MET A 1 -148.53 36.46 17.37
N LYS A 2 -148.24 35.20 17.01
CA LYS A 2 -147.50 34.64 15.86
C LYS A 2 -146.21 35.45 15.61
N HIS A 3 -145.05 34.86 15.94
CA HIS A 3 -143.64 35.31 15.74
C HIS A 3 -142.71 35.46 16.97
N ILE A 4 -143.05 34.94 18.16
CA ILE A 4 -142.08 34.91 19.30
C ILE A 4 -141.60 33.48 19.65
N ALA A 5 -142.22 32.44 19.11
CA ALA A 5 -141.92 31.04 19.46
C ALA A 5 -140.82 30.36 18.59
N ALA A 6 -140.18 31.07 17.65
CA ALA A 6 -139.29 30.45 16.64
C ALA A 6 -137.78 30.67 16.86
N THR A 7 -137.36 31.45 17.86
CA THR A 7 -135.95 31.87 18.02
C THR A 7 -135.21 31.26 19.23
N LEU A 8 -135.89 30.46 20.05
CA LEU A 8 -135.30 29.85 21.27
C LEU A 8 -135.18 28.33 21.21
N LEU A 9 -135.36 27.73 20.02
CA LEU A 9 -135.06 26.32 19.75
C LEU A 9 -133.79 26.13 18.88
N LEU A 10 -132.98 27.20 18.70
CA LEU A 10 -131.76 27.17 17.90
C LEU A 10 -130.46 27.37 18.71
N LEU A 11 -130.56 27.47 20.04
CA LEU A 11 -129.42 27.69 20.94
C LEU A 11 -128.96 26.43 21.69
N ALA A 12 -129.66 25.30 21.53
CA ALA A 12 -129.31 24.03 22.20
C ALA A 12 -128.48 23.06 21.34
N SER A 13 -128.25 23.36 20.05
CA SER A 13 -127.51 22.46 19.13
C SER A 13 -126.05 22.86 18.88
N LEU A 14 -125.60 24.06 19.31
CA LEU A 14 -124.20 24.48 19.15
C LEU A 14 -123.28 24.17 20.34
N ALA A 15 -123.82 23.72 21.48
CA ALA A 15 -123.00 23.38 22.65
C ALA A 15 -122.29 22.01 22.55
N ALA A 16 -122.69 21.14 21.60
CA ALA A 16 -122.06 19.82 21.43
C ALA A 16 -120.82 19.83 20.49
N HIS A 17 -120.72 20.79 19.56
CA HIS A 17 -119.66 20.79 18.53
C HIS A 17 -118.37 21.56 18.94
N GLY A 18 -118.38 22.26 20.09
CA GLY A 18 -117.23 23.05 20.57
C GLY A 18 -116.24 22.30 21.47
N GLN A 19 -116.67 21.20 22.10
CA GLN A 19 -115.79 20.34 22.94
C GLN A 19 -115.03 19.32 22.10
N GLU A 20 -115.63 18.75 21.04
CA GLU A 20 -114.94 17.82 20.12
C GLU A 20 -113.82 18.50 19.32
N ALA A 21 -113.98 19.77 18.93
CA ALA A 21 -112.97 20.53 18.19
C ALA A 21 -111.75 20.96 19.03
N LYS A 22 -111.88 21.03 20.37
CA LYS A 22 -110.74 21.29 21.29
C LYS A 22 -110.00 19.99 21.63
N VAL A 23 -110.74 18.91 21.88
CA VAL A 23 -110.18 17.57 22.11
C VAL A 23 -109.47 17.03 20.86
N SER A 24 -109.93 17.37 19.65
CA SER A 24 -109.24 17.00 18.40
C SER A 24 -107.93 17.78 18.20
N LYS A 25 -107.90 19.08 18.49
CA LYS A 25 -106.68 19.91 18.41
C LYS A 25 -105.61 19.48 19.42
N GLU A 26 -106.00 19.11 20.64
CA GLU A 26 -105.07 18.59 21.65
C GLU A 26 -104.51 17.21 21.26
N ARG A 27 -105.33 16.34 20.64
CA ARG A 27 -104.87 15.05 20.10
C ARG A 27 -103.93 15.23 18.90
N GLU A 28 -104.20 16.19 18.01
CA GLU A 28 -103.30 16.53 16.91
C GLU A 28 -101.98 17.12 17.42
N ALA A 29 -102.01 18.00 18.42
CA ALA A 29 -100.82 18.54 19.07
C ALA A 29 -100.00 17.44 19.77
N LEU A 30 -100.65 16.51 20.46
CA LEU A 30 -100.01 15.33 21.06
C LEU A 30 -99.38 14.42 20.00
N ARG A 31 -100.05 14.19 18.87
CA ARG A 31 -99.46 13.42 17.75
C ARG A 31 -98.22 14.12 17.18
N ARG A 32 -98.28 15.44 16.97
CA ARG A 32 -97.12 16.23 16.51
C ARG A 32 -95.97 16.19 17.52
N ALA A 33 -96.27 16.28 18.82
CA ALA A 33 -95.28 16.17 19.88
C ALA A 33 -94.65 14.76 19.94
N GLN A 34 -95.46 13.70 19.78
CA GLN A 34 -94.97 12.32 19.71
C GLN A 34 -94.12 12.06 18.46
N THR A 35 -94.48 12.60 17.30
CA THR A 35 -93.65 12.51 16.09
C THR A 35 -92.35 13.30 16.23
N ALA A 36 -92.40 14.49 16.84
CA ALA A 36 -91.20 15.29 17.11
C ALA A 36 -90.27 14.60 18.12
N LEU A 37 -90.82 13.95 19.15
CA LEU A 37 -90.04 13.15 20.10
C LEU A 37 -89.35 11.97 19.42
N ARG A 38 -90.08 11.23 18.56
CA ARG A 38 -89.50 10.11 17.79
C ARG A 38 -88.40 10.60 16.85
N ALA A 39 -88.63 11.69 16.12
CA ALA A 39 -87.62 12.30 15.26
C ALA A 39 -86.39 12.78 16.05
N ALA A 40 -86.57 13.36 17.24
CA ALA A 40 -85.48 13.76 18.11
C ALA A 40 -84.70 12.55 18.67
N GLN A 41 -85.38 11.46 19.00
CA GLN A 41 -84.75 10.20 19.42
C GLN A 41 -83.94 9.55 18.30
N GLU A 42 -84.47 9.56 17.07
CA GLU A 42 -83.75 9.11 15.87
C GLU A 42 -82.54 10.01 15.58
N GLN A 43 -82.67 11.33 15.68
CA GLN A 43 -81.53 12.25 15.54
C GLN A 43 -80.49 12.06 16.65
N GLN A 44 -80.90 11.79 17.88
CA GLN A 44 -79.96 11.53 18.97
C GLN A 44 -79.18 10.23 18.73
N SER A 45 -79.83 9.18 18.23
CA SER A 45 -79.16 7.91 17.94
C SER A 45 -78.22 8.02 16.74
N THR A 46 -78.58 8.77 15.69
CA THR A 46 -77.67 9.04 14.56
C THR A 46 -76.48 9.88 14.99
N LEU A 47 -76.69 10.95 15.78
CA LEU A 47 -75.59 11.78 16.30
C LEU A 47 -74.66 11.00 17.24
N GLN A 48 -75.19 10.07 18.05
CA GLN A 48 -74.36 9.19 18.87
C GLN A 48 -73.54 8.22 18.02
N ALA A 49 -74.12 7.66 16.95
CA ALA A 49 -73.40 6.79 16.02
C ALA A 49 -72.31 7.55 15.25
N ASP A 50 -72.61 8.76 14.78
CA ASP A 50 -71.65 9.62 14.08
C ASP A 50 -70.52 10.07 15.00
N LYS A 51 -70.83 10.41 16.26
CA LYS A 51 -69.81 10.72 17.27
C LYS A 51 -68.89 9.52 17.53
N ALA A 52 -69.44 8.33 17.73
CA ALA A 52 -68.64 7.12 17.92
C ALA A 52 -67.76 6.82 16.69
N LYS A 53 -68.29 7.03 15.48
CA LYS A 53 -67.54 6.86 14.23
C LYS A 53 -66.42 7.89 14.08
N ALA A 54 -66.68 9.16 14.40
CA ALA A 54 -65.70 10.22 14.37
C ALA A 54 -64.59 10.00 15.42
N GLU A 55 -64.95 9.57 16.63
CA GLU A 55 -63.99 9.22 17.68
C GLU A 55 -63.11 8.02 17.28
N ALA A 56 -63.69 6.99 16.65
CA ALA A 56 -62.93 5.87 16.12
C ALA A 56 -61.97 6.29 14.99
N GLN A 57 -62.40 7.17 14.09
CA GLN A 57 -61.55 7.71 13.02
C GLN A 57 -60.43 8.62 13.57
N ALA A 58 -60.72 9.43 14.58
CA ALA A 58 -59.72 10.24 15.26
C ALA A 58 -58.67 9.36 15.98
N ALA A 59 -59.11 8.30 16.66
CA ALA A 59 -58.20 7.35 17.30
C ALA A 59 -57.33 6.60 16.27
N ALA A 60 -57.91 6.17 15.14
CA ALA A 60 -57.17 5.53 14.06
C ALA A 60 -56.11 6.47 13.45
N SER A 61 -56.49 7.70 13.10
CA SER A 61 -55.55 8.69 12.55
C SER A 61 -54.45 9.09 13.52
N LEU A 62 -54.71 9.16 14.83
CA LEU A 62 -53.68 9.37 15.84
C LEU A 62 -52.68 8.20 15.90
N LYS A 63 -53.16 6.97 15.78
CA LYS A 63 -52.30 5.78 15.73
C LYS A 63 -51.45 5.77 14.45
N ASP A 64 -52.05 6.08 13.30
CA ASP A 64 -51.37 6.12 12.01
C ASP A 64 -50.31 7.21 11.99
N THR A 65 -50.62 8.42 12.47
CA THR A 65 -49.65 9.52 12.56
C THR A 65 -48.52 9.21 13.55
N ALA A 66 -48.80 8.56 14.68
CA ALA A 66 -47.77 8.13 15.62
C ALA A 66 -46.83 7.09 14.98
N SER A 67 -47.38 6.10 14.27
CA SER A 67 -46.58 5.08 13.57
C SER A 67 -45.75 5.67 12.42
N ALA A 68 -46.33 6.57 11.62
CA ALA A 68 -45.63 7.28 10.55
C ALA A 68 -44.48 8.13 11.11
N ARG A 69 -44.70 8.85 12.21
CA ARG A 69 -43.64 9.61 12.90
C ARG A 69 -42.52 8.70 13.39
N ALA A 70 -42.84 7.54 13.95
CA ALA A 70 -41.84 6.57 14.38
C ALA A 70 -41.03 6.01 13.20
N GLN A 71 -41.68 5.72 12.06
CA GLN A 71 -41.00 5.27 10.84
C GLN A 71 -40.07 6.33 10.27
N VAL A 72 -40.50 7.59 10.21
CA VAL A 72 -39.68 8.72 9.73
C VAL A 72 -38.48 8.92 10.66
N ALA A 73 -38.67 8.90 11.98
CA ALA A 73 -37.57 9.04 12.94
C ALA A 73 -36.54 7.89 12.82
N SER A 74 -37.01 6.65 12.67
CA SER A 74 -36.16 5.48 12.44
C SER A 74 -35.41 5.57 11.11
N GLY A 75 -36.08 5.99 10.04
CA GLY A 75 -35.46 6.23 8.74
C GLY A 75 -34.37 7.31 8.79
N ALA A 76 -34.64 8.43 9.44
CA ALA A 76 -33.68 9.51 9.63
C ALA A 76 -32.46 9.06 10.45
N ALA A 77 -32.66 8.27 11.51
CA ALA A 77 -31.55 7.70 12.29
C ALA A 77 -30.68 6.74 11.46
N ARG A 78 -31.32 5.89 10.63
CA ARG A 78 -30.59 4.98 9.72
C ARG A 78 -29.82 5.75 8.65
N LEU A 79 -30.38 6.80 8.07
CA LEU A 79 -29.69 7.64 7.09
C LEU A 79 -28.44 8.27 7.71
N LYS A 80 -28.55 8.89 8.89
CA LYS A 80 -27.39 9.45 9.60
C LYS A 80 -26.32 8.41 9.90
N ALA A 81 -26.71 7.20 10.32
CA ALA A 81 -25.76 6.12 10.54
C ALA A 81 -25.02 5.73 9.25
N ARG A 82 -25.74 5.67 8.12
CA ARG A 82 -25.14 5.38 6.80
C ARG A 82 -24.24 6.51 6.31
N GLU A 83 -24.59 7.77 6.56
CA GLU A 83 -23.73 8.91 6.24
C GLU A 83 -22.41 8.84 7.02
N ALA A 84 -22.48 8.56 8.32
CA ALA A 84 -21.28 8.35 9.14
C ALA A 84 -20.44 7.16 8.63
N ASP A 85 -21.08 6.03 8.30
CA ASP A 85 -20.39 4.87 7.71
C ASP A 85 -19.66 5.27 6.41
N LEU A 86 -20.31 6.02 5.51
CA LEU A 86 -19.74 6.47 4.25
C LEU A 86 -18.56 7.43 4.46
N GLU A 87 -18.64 8.33 5.43
CA GLU A 87 -17.52 9.20 5.79
C GLU A 87 -16.32 8.40 6.30
N THR A 88 -16.55 7.43 7.19
CA THR A 88 -15.45 6.57 7.68
C THR A 88 -14.83 5.73 6.55
N LEU A 89 -15.64 5.24 5.61
CA LEU A 89 -15.15 4.49 4.45
C LEU A 89 -14.34 5.38 3.51
N ARG A 90 -14.77 6.63 3.27
CA ARG A 90 -14.01 7.60 2.47
C ARG A 90 -12.66 7.91 3.10
N LEU A 91 -12.61 8.13 4.42
CA LEU A 91 -11.36 8.36 5.14
C LEU A 91 -10.42 7.15 5.06
N LYS A 92 -10.96 5.94 5.22
CA LYS A 92 -10.18 4.70 5.05
C LYS A 92 -9.64 4.57 3.64
N LEU A 93 -10.45 4.84 2.62
CA LEU A 93 -10.05 4.77 1.22
C LEU A 93 -8.91 5.75 0.93
N GLN A 94 -9.06 7.01 1.33
CA GLN A 94 -8.00 8.02 1.21
C GLN A 94 -6.71 7.62 1.94
N ALA A 95 -6.83 7.08 3.15
CA ALA A 95 -5.67 6.59 3.91
C ALA A 95 -4.98 5.41 3.20
N THR A 96 -5.74 4.48 2.62
CA THR A 96 -5.17 3.36 1.86
C THR A 96 -4.52 3.80 0.56
N GLU A 97 -5.10 4.77 -0.15
CA GLU A 97 -4.50 5.34 -1.37
C GLU A 97 -3.19 6.06 -1.06
N ALA A 98 -3.15 6.87 0.00
CA ALA A 98 -1.93 7.53 0.44
C ALA A 98 -0.85 6.52 0.87
N ALA A 99 -1.24 5.45 1.58
CA ALA A 99 -0.32 4.38 1.96
C ALA A 99 0.21 3.61 0.75
N LEU A 100 -0.63 3.35 -0.26
CA LEU A 100 -0.23 2.72 -1.51
C LEU A 100 0.78 3.58 -2.26
N GLN A 101 0.49 4.86 -2.47
CA GLN A 101 1.40 5.79 -3.14
C GLN A 101 2.74 5.89 -2.41
N GLN A 102 2.73 5.93 -1.08
CA GLN A 102 3.97 5.94 -0.30
C GLN A 102 4.75 4.61 -0.42
N ALA A 103 4.06 3.48 -0.45
CA ALA A 103 4.68 2.17 -0.62
C ALA A 103 5.31 2.03 -2.02
N GLU A 104 4.63 2.48 -3.06
CA GLU A 104 5.12 2.51 -4.44
C GLU A 104 6.35 3.41 -4.57
N ALA A 105 6.30 4.63 -4.02
CA ALA A 105 7.46 5.54 -4.00
C ALA A 105 8.68 4.90 -3.32
N ARG A 106 8.48 4.28 -2.15
CA ARG A 106 9.54 3.55 -1.44
C ARG A 106 10.06 2.34 -2.22
N ALA A 107 9.19 1.64 -2.96
CA ALA A 107 9.61 0.52 -3.80
C ALA A 107 10.53 1.00 -4.93
N VAL A 108 10.15 2.08 -5.61
CA VAL A 108 10.96 2.70 -6.68
C VAL A 108 12.30 3.19 -6.15
N GLU A 109 12.33 3.88 -4.99
CA GLU A 109 13.59 4.32 -4.36
C GLU A 109 14.51 3.15 -4.00
N ARG A 110 13.94 2.06 -3.47
CA ARG A 110 14.70 0.84 -3.15
C ARG A 110 15.27 0.20 -4.42
N GLU A 111 14.48 0.08 -5.47
CA GLU A 111 14.93 -0.47 -6.75
C GLU A 111 16.06 0.36 -7.35
N GLN A 112 15.93 1.69 -7.36
CA GLN A 112 17.00 2.57 -7.82
C GLN A 112 18.27 2.44 -6.98
N THR A 113 18.13 2.32 -5.66
CA THR A 113 19.27 2.14 -4.75
C THR A 113 19.97 0.82 -5.01
N LEU A 114 19.22 -0.28 -5.17
CA LEU A 114 19.76 -1.60 -5.49
C LEU A 114 20.44 -1.61 -6.87
N GLN A 115 19.86 -0.95 -7.87
CA GLN A 115 20.49 -0.82 -9.18
C GLN A 115 21.82 -0.07 -9.11
N ARG A 116 21.90 1.03 -8.35
CA ARG A 116 23.14 1.78 -8.14
C ARG A 116 24.20 0.94 -7.43
N GLN A 117 23.82 0.21 -6.37
CA GLN A 117 24.72 -0.69 -5.67
C GLN A 117 25.24 -1.80 -6.58
N LEU A 118 24.36 -2.40 -7.39
CA LEU A 118 24.73 -3.46 -8.32
C LEU A 118 25.70 -2.96 -9.40
N LEU A 119 25.52 -1.73 -9.90
CA LEU A 119 26.45 -1.11 -10.83
C LEU A 119 27.81 -0.81 -10.16
N ALA A 120 27.82 -0.29 -8.94
CA ALA A 120 29.04 -0.05 -8.18
C ALA A 120 29.82 -1.36 -7.93
N GLU A 121 29.14 -2.42 -7.47
CA GLU A 121 29.75 -3.75 -7.27
C GLU A 121 30.32 -4.34 -8.57
N ARG A 122 29.64 -4.12 -9.70
CA ARG A 122 30.15 -4.54 -11.01
C ARG A 122 31.43 -3.78 -11.40
N GLN A 123 31.51 -2.49 -11.10
CA GLN A 123 32.70 -1.67 -11.36
C GLN A 123 33.85 -2.12 -10.46
N ASP A 124 33.62 -2.19 -9.14
CA ASP A 124 34.62 -2.63 -8.15
C ASP A 124 35.14 -4.03 -8.47
N SER A 125 34.26 -4.96 -8.85
CA SER A 125 34.69 -6.31 -9.23
C SER A 125 35.50 -6.34 -10.53
N ALA A 126 35.21 -5.46 -11.50
CA ALA A 126 36.00 -5.32 -12.71
C ALA A 126 37.39 -4.74 -12.41
N GLU A 127 37.46 -3.70 -11.57
CA GLU A 127 38.72 -3.09 -11.12
C GLU A 127 39.60 -4.09 -10.37
N ARG A 128 39.01 -4.86 -9.43
CA ARG A 128 39.73 -5.91 -8.70
C ARG A 128 40.26 -7.00 -9.64
N ARG A 129 39.50 -7.37 -10.68
CA ARG A 129 39.98 -8.34 -11.69
C ARG A 129 41.14 -7.77 -12.49
N GLN A 130 41.06 -6.51 -12.92
CA GLN A 130 42.14 -5.86 -13.65
C GLN A 130 43.41 -5.72 -12.79
N ALA A 131 43.27 -5.29 -11.53
CA ALA A 131 44.37 -5.20 -10.58
C ALA A 131 45.03 -6.57 -10.35
N ASN A 132 44.24 -7.63 -10.17
CA ASN A 132 44.77 -8.99 -10.05
C ASN A 132 45.53 -9.42 -11.31
N LEU A 133 45.02 -9.15 -12.51
CA LEU A 133 45.72 -9.48 -13.76
C LEU A 133 47.06 -8.74 -13.91
N VAL A 134 47.14 -7.50 -13.43
CA VAL A 134 48.40 -6.73 -13.44
C VAL A 134 49.37 -7.32 -12.42
N LEU A 135 48.90 -7.64 -11.21
CA LEU A 135 49.73 -8.26 -10.17
C LEU A 135 50.25 -9.63 -10.60
N THR A 136 49.42 -10.48 -11.22
CA THR A 136 49.88 -11.79 -11.69
C THR A 136 50.95 -11.66 -12.76
N LYS A 137 50.79 -10.73 -13.72
CA LYS A 137 51.82 -10.46 -14.74
C LYS A 137 53.12 -9.95 -14.14
N LEU A 138 53.04 -9.05 -13.14
CA LEU A 138 54.21 -8.53 -12.46
C LEU A 138 54.94 -9.63 -11.68
N LEU A 139 54.19 -10.51 -11.00
CA LEU A 139 54.74 -11.66 -10.31
C LEU A 139 55.40 -12.64 -11.28
N GLU A 140 54.75 -12.97 -12.41
CA GLU A 140 55.32 -13.83 -13.45
C GLU A 140 56.62 -13.24 -14.02
N HIS A 141 56.66 -11.94 -14.32
CA HIS A 141 57.86 -11.29 -14.79
C HIS A 141 58.96 -11.29 -13.71
N SER A 142 58.61 -11.00 -12.45
CA SER A 142 59.55 -11.00 -11.35
C SER A 142 60.13 -12.39 -11.07
N THR A 143 59.33 -13.45 -11.15
CA THR A 143 59.80 -14.82 -10.92
C THR A 143 60.69 -15.29 -12.07
N GLN A 144 60.38 -14.93 -13.32
CA GLN A 144 61.26 -15.19 -14.46
C GLN A 144 62.60 -14.46 -14.33
N SER A 145 62.57 -13.16 -14.02
CA SER A 145 63.79 -12.37 -13.82
C SER A 145 64.66 -12.91 -12.67
N LEU A 146 64.04 -13.36 -11.58
CA LEU A 146 64.72 -13.97 -10.45
C LEU A 146 65.34 -15.32 -10.84
N ALA A 147 64.61 -16.19 -11.54
CA ALA A 147 65.14 -17.47 -12.03
C ALA A 147 66.33 -17.27 -12.99
N ASP A 148 66.27 -16.27 -13.87
CA ASP A 148 67.36 -15.92 -14.77
C ASP A 148 68.58 -15.35 -14.02
N ALA A 149 68.35 -14.55 -12.97
CA ALA A 149 69.41 -14.05 -12.10
C ALA A 149 70.08 -15.20 -11.32
N GLU A 150 69.30 -16.12 -10.77
CA GLU A 150 69.80 -17.32 -10.07
C GLU A 150 70.61 -18.21 -11.03
N ALA A 151 70.12 -18.46 -12.24
CA ALA A 151 70.84 -19.25 -13.24
C ALA A 151 72.17 -18.59 -13.65
N ARG A 152 72.20 -17.26 -13.80
CA ARG A 152 73.44 -16.50 -14.05
C ARG A 152 74.40 -16.59 -12.86
N ASN A 153 73.88 -16.43 -11.64
CA ASN A 153 74.66 -16.52 -10.41
C ASN A 153 75.30 -17.91 -10.25
N HIS A 154 74.55 -18.99 -10.49
CA HIS A 154 75.09 -20.35 -10.51
C HIS A 154 76.20 -20.55 -11.54
N LYS A 155 76.03 -20.02 -12.77
CA LYS A 155 77.07 -20.08 -13.81
C LYS A 155 78.34 -19.32 -13.39
N LEU A 156 78.19 -18.13 -12.81
CA LEU A 156 79.33 -17.37 -12.30
C LEU A 156 80.04 -18.10 -11.15
N HIS A 157 79.29 -18.73 -10.24
CA HIS A 157 79.88 -19.55 -9.19
C HIS A 157 80.62 -20.76 -9.74
N ALA A 158 80.09 -21.45 -10.75
CA ALA A 158 80.78 -22.57 -11.41
C ALA A 158 82.10 -22.12 -12.05
N ILE A 159 82.09 -21.01 -12.80
CA ILE A 159 83.31 -20.41 -13.37
C ILE A 159 84.31 -20.02 -12.27
N GLY A 160 83.82 -19.46 -11.16
CA GLY A 160 84.66 -19.13 -10.00
C GLY A 160 85.29 -20.36 -9.36
N GLN A 161 84.53 -21.45 -9.21
CA GLN A 161 85.05 -22.72 -8.70
C GLN A 161 86.10 -23.32 -9.65
N ASP A 162 85.84 -23.30 -10.97
CA ASP A 162 86.81 -23.76 -11.98
C ASP A 162 88.11 -22.95 -11.93
N LEU A 163 88.03 -21.62 -11.77
CA LEU A 163 89.19 -20.75 -11.60
C LEU A 163 90.00 -21.10 -10.35
N VAL A 164 89.32 -21.29 -9.21
CA VAL A 164 89.98 -21.69 -7.94
C VAL A 164 90.63 -23.06 -8.07
N GLN A 165 89.96 -24.04 -8.67
CA GLN A 165 90.52 -25.38 -8.89
C GLN A 165 91.74 -25.34 -9.81
N ARG A 166 91.71 -24.55 -10.89
CA ARG A 166 92.84 -24.39 -11.81
C ARG A 166 94.04 -23.71 -11.14
N LEU A 167 93.80 -22.71 -10.29
CA LEU A 167 94.86 -22.06 -9.52
C LEU A 167 95.43 -22.98 -8.44
N ALA A 168 94.58 -23.76 -7.76
CA ALA A 168 95.00 -24.71 -6.73
C ALA A 168 95.75 -25.92 -7.30
N GLY A 169 95.39 -26.38 -8.51
CA GLY A 169 96.03 -27.51 -9.20
C GLY A 169 97.33 -27.15 -9.94
N ARG A 170 97.83 -25.93 -9.78
CA ARG A 170 98.97 -25.43 -10.54
C ARG A 170 100.29 -25.96 -9.98
N SER A 171 101.09 -26.60 -10.84
CA SER A 171 102.40 -27.14 -10.46
C SER A 171 103.48 -26.03 -10.40
N PRO A 172 104.51 -26.15 -9.55
CA PRO A 172 105.67 -25.23 -9.59
C PRO A 172 106.34 -25.19 -10.97
N LEU A 173 106.26 -26.27 -11.76
CA LEU A 173 106.72 -26.31 -13.15
C LEU A 173 105.91 -25.36 -14.06
N ASP A 174 104.59 -25.30 -13.90
CA ASP A 174 103.72 -24.36 -14.64
C ASP A 174 103.96 -22.89 -14.25
N THR A 175 104.54 -22.66 -13.09
CA THR A 175 104.94 -21.31 -12.63
C THR A 175 106.28 -20.91 -13.25
N ALA A 176 107.24 -21.83 -13.32
CA ALA A 176 108.50 -21.63 -14.03
C ALA A 176 108.28 -21.44 -15.55
N LEU A 177 107.38 -22.22 -16.15
CA LEU A 177 107.05 -22.09 -17.59
C LEU A 177 106.34 -20.79 -17.95
N GLN A 178 105.61 -20.15 -17.03
CA GLN A 178 105.04 -18.81 -17.29
C GLN A 178 106.11 -17.72 -17.37
N GLN A 179 107.28 -17.94 -16.78
CA GLN A 179 108.41 -17.00 -16.80
C GLN A 179 109.41 -17.32 -17.93
N ASP A 180 108.99 -18.07 -18.96
CA ASP A 180 109.84 -18.47 -20.09
C ASP A 180 110.44 -17.23 -20.79
N PRO A 181 111.78 -17.04 -20.73
CA PRO A 181 112.44 -15.83 -21.22
C PRO A 181 112.70 -15.85 -22.73
N VAL A 182 112.43 -16.95 -23.45
CA VAL A 182 112.90 -17.10 -24.85
C VAL A 182 111.81 -16.76 -25.87
N LEU A 183 110.60 -17.31 -25.73
CA LEU A 183 109.51 -17.10 -26.71
C LEU A 183 108.21 -16.58 -26.11
N GLY A 184 108.04 -16.63 -24.78
CA GLY A 184 106.85 -16.11 -24.09
C GLY A 184 105.50 -16.77 -24.46
N LEU A 185 105.50 -17.84 -25.26
CA LEU A 185 104.29 -18.45 -25.81
C LEU A 185 103.35 -19.02 -24.73
N THR A 186 103.91 -19.49 -23.63
CA THR A 186 103.15 -19.98 -22.47
C THR A 186 102.42 -18.83 -21.79
N ALA A 187 103.06 -17.68 -21.57
CA ALA A 187 102.44 -16.49 -20.97
C ALA A 187 101.25 -16.00 -21.81
N VAL A 188 101.40 -15.91 -23.13
CA VAL A 188 100.31 -15.55 -24.05
C VAL A 188 99.15 -16.54 -23.95
N ARG A 189 99.42 -17.86 -23.90
CA ARG A 189 98.36 -18.87 -23.73
C ARG A 189 97.57 -18.72 -22.43
N PHE A 190 98.22 -18.28 -21.35
CA PHE A 190 97.54 -18.00 -20.08
C PHE A 190 96.76 -16.70 -20.12
N GLU A 191 97.25 -15.69 -20.85
CA GLU A 191 96.55 -14.44 -21.12
C GLU A 191 95.29 -14.68 -21.97
N ASP A 192 95.38 -15.44 -23.06
CA ASP A 192 94.24 -15.86 -23.89
C ASP A 192 93.18 -16.61 -23.06
N GLN A 193 93.62 -17.48 -22.15
CA GLN A 193 92.71 -18.20 -21.24
C GLN A 193 92.04 -17.25 -20.24
N ALA A 194 92.78 -16.31 -19.66
CA ALA A 194 92.24 -15.31 -18.76
C ALA A 194 91.25 -14.37 -19.49
N GLU A 195 91.55 -14.00 -20.73
CA GLU A 195 90.68 -13.18 -21.56
C GLU A 195 89.40 -13.92 -21.96
N SER A 196 89.49 -15.21 -22.32
CA SER A 196 88.30 -16.02 -22.61
C SER A 196 87.37 -16.17 -21.41
N LEU A 197 87.92 -16.33 -20.20
CA LEU A 197 87.13 -16.43 -18.96
C LEU A 197 86.58 -15.06 -18.55
N ARG A 198 87.34 -13.98 -18.75
CA ARG A 198 86.85 -12.60 -18.56
C ARG A 198 85.69 -12.31 -19.51
N ALA A 199 85.81 -12.64 -20.79
CA ALA A 199 84.75 -12.50 -21.78
C ALA A 199 83.49 -13.32 -21.40
N ALA A 200 83.66 -14.54 -20.88
CA ALA A 200 82.55 -15.36 -20.38
C ALA A 200 81.87 -14.76 -19.15
N MET A 201 82.62 -14.19 -18.20
CA MET A 201 82.05 -13.49 -17.04
C MET A 201 81.34 -12.19 -17.44
N ASP A 202 81.92 -11.43 -18.37
CA ASP A 202 81.36 -10.15 -18.81
C ASP A 202 80.09 -10.34 -19.64
N ALA A 203 80.01 -11.41 -20.44
CA ALA A 203 78.78 -11.82 -21.12
C ALA A 203 77.64 -12.18 -20.15
N LEU A 204 77.96 -12.71 -18.97
CA LEU A 204 76.95 -13.04 -17.93
C LEU A 204 76.54 -11.84 -17.08
N LYS A 205 77.40 -10.82 -16.97
CA LYS A 205 77.15 -9.58 -16.20
C LYS A 205 76.47 -8.47 -17.00
N SER A 206 76.73 -8.39 -18.31
CA SER A 206 76.29 -7.27 -19.16
C SER A 206 74.87 -7.40 -19.71
N LYS A 207 74.26 -8.58 -19.61
CA LYS A 207 72.88 -8.78 -20.06
C LYS A 207 71.94 -8.39 -18.91
N PRO A 208 71.06 -7.36 -19.06
CA PRO A 208 69.98 -7.12 -18.11
C PRO A 208 69.08 -8.36 -18.02
#